data_AF-A0A3D4UIZ2-F1
#
_entry.id   AF-A0A3D4UIZ2-F1
#
_cell.length_a   1.000
_cell.length_b   1.000
_cell.length_c   1.000
_cell.angle_alpha   90.00
_cell.angle_beta   90.00
_cell.angle_gamma   90.00
#
_symmetry.space_group_name_H-M   'P 1'
#
loop_
_entity.id
_entity.type
_entity.pdbx_description
1 polymer ?
#
loop_
_entity_poly.entity_id
_entity_poly.type
_entity_poly.pdbx_seq_one_letter_code
_entity_poly.pdbx_strand_id
1 'polypeptide(L)'
;NALDPEFDSKLDSPIQWVGAAYAFERNGAGWAEQQRIEHDSWNPGTHFAKDIDILDNYALITAEGESEAILYEFHDSEWEPIEYLYTESSGKTALSLGNRFMAVSQHLGFNHGGTVYPYMHECPLIPCTADLNEDESTDFFDVAIFIETYTTGDPDADFNDDGQLDFFDIADFIASYLRGCPD
;
A
#
# COMPACT_ATOMS: atom_id res chain seq x y z
N ASN A 1 -29.67 -6.87 -5.06
CA ASN A 1 -28.74 -6.77 -6.20
C ASN A 1 -27.51 -7.56 -5.83
N ALA A 2 -27.47 -8.82 -6.25
CA ALA A 2 -26.32 -9.70 -6.06
C ALA A 2 -25.23 -9.22 -7.02
N LEU A 3 -24.11 -8.73 -6.49
CA LEU A 3 -23.02 -8.12 -7.25
C LEU A 3 -21.84 -9.07 -7.50
N ASP A 4 -21.82 -10.26 -6.87
CA ASP A 4 -20.87 -11.31 -7.20
C ASP A 4 -21.52 -12.71 -7.04
N PRO A 5 -21.95 -13.35 -8.14
CA PRO A 5 -22.56 -14.68 -8.10
C PRO A 5 -21.61 -15.78 -7.62
N GLU A 6 -20.29 -15.58 -7.74
CA GLU A 6 -19.29 -16.57 -7.31
C GLU A 6 -19.14 -16.56 -5.78
N PHE A 7 -19.15 -15.38 -5.16
CA PHE A 7 -19.23 -15.20 -3.71
C PHE A 7 -20.53 -15.80 -3.13
N ASP A 8 -21.67 -15.43 -3.71
CA ASP A 8 -22.99 -15.89 -3.28
C ASP A 8 -23.12 -17.43 -3.38
N SER A 9 -22.41 -18.06 -4.31
CA SER A 9 -22.40 -19.53 -4.46
C SER A 9 -21.57 -20.27 -3.40
N LYS A 10 -20.63 -19.57 -2.74
CA LYS A 10 -19.77 -20.13 -1.67
C LYS A 10 -20.37 -19.90 -0.26
N LEU A 11 -21.47 -19.14 -0.17
CA LEU A 11 -22.19 -18.78 1.07
C LEU A 11 -23.10 -19.86 1.65
N ASP A 12 -23.06 -21.10 1.14
CA ASP A 12 -23.93 -22.23 1.54
C ASP A 12 -23.68 -22.79 2.97
N SER A 13 -23.01 -22.04 3.85
CA SER A 13 -22.83 -22.38 5.27
C SER A 13 -23.16 -21.18 6.18
N PRO A 14 -23.91 -21.39 7.28
CA PRO A 14 -24.65 -20.31 7.96
C PRO A 14 -23.81 -19.29 8.73
N ILE A 15 -22.48 -19.40 8.79
CA ILE A 15 -21.63 -18.36 9.42
C ILE A 15 -20.22 -18.38 8.82
N GLN A 16 -20.01 -17.65 7.72
CA GLN A 16 -18.68 -17.44 7.16
C GLN A 16 -18.16 -16.05 7.57
N TRP A 17 -17.28 -16.02 8.57
CA TRP A 17 -16.59 -14.80 9.00
C TRP A 17 -15.33 -14.56 8.16
N VAL A 18 -15.46 -14.46 6.83
CA VAL A 18 -14.29 -14.28 5.94
C VAL A 18 -13.87 -12.82 5.85
N GLY A 19 -14.82 -11.86 5.84
CA GLY A 19 -14.53 -10.43 5.72
C GLY A 19 -14.14 -9.99 4.30
N ALA A 20 -14.17 -8.69 4.03
CA ALA A 20 -13.77 -8.05 2.76
C ALA A 20 -13.53 -6.56 2.97
N ALA A 21 -12.60 -5.98 2.21
CA ALA A 21 -12.47 -4.53 2.06
C ALA A 21 -13.12 -4.07 0.76
N TYR A 22 -13.62 -2.83 0.74
CA TYR A 22 -14.29 -2.26 -0.42
C TYR A 22 -13.70 -0.89 -0.72
N ALA A 23 -13.15 -0.72 -1.92
CA ALA A 23 -12.61 0.54 -2.40
C ALA A 23 -13.70 1.32 -3.13
N PHE A 24 -13.87 2.59 -2.78
CA PHE A 24 -14.84 3.49 -3.41
C PHE A 24 -14.15 4.72 -3.96
N GLU A 25 -14.55 5.14 -5.16
CA GLU A 25 -14.10 6.38 -5.77
C GLU A 25 -15.26 7.37 -5.89
N ARG A 26 -14.97 8.66 -5.66
CA ARG A 26 -15.97 9.72 -5.69
C ARG A 26 -16.15 10.27 -7.11
N ASN A 27 -17.26 9.95 -7.76
CA ASN A 27 -17.53 10.31 -9.17
C ASN A 27 -18.34 11.61 -9.37
N GLY A 28 -18.13 12.63 -8.54
CA GLY A 28 -18.81 13.93 -8.62
C GLY A 28 -20.30 13.91 -8.23
N ALA A 29 -21.01 12.80 -8.39
CA ALA A 29 -22.42 12.60 -8.01
C ALA A 29 -22.59 11.71 -6.76
N GLY A 30 -21.55 10.96 -6.36
CA GLY A 30 -21.58 10.09 -5.19
C GLY A 30 -20.29 9.28 -5.05
N TRP A 31 -20.37 8.20 -4.29
CA TRP A 31 -19.32 7.17 -4.19
C TRP A 31 -19.74 5.98 -5.05
N ALA A 32 -18.83 5.53 -5.91
CA ALA A 32 -18.98 4.29 -6.68
C ALA A 32 -18.00 3.26 -6.14
N GLU A 33 -18.48 2.05 -5.87
CA GLU A 33 -17.62 0.91 -5.55
C GLU A 33 -16.79 0.59 -6.81
N GLN A 34 -15.47 0.62 -6.67
CA GLN A 34 -14.54 0.29 -7.74
C GLN A 34 -14.05 -1.15 -7.63
N GLN A 35 -13.78 -1.58 -6.39
CA GLN A 35 -13.19 -2.89 -6.15
C GLN A 35 -13.63 -3.45 -4.81
N ARG A 36 -13.79 -4.77 -4.78
CA ARG A 36 -13.87 -5.56 -3.56
C ARG A 36 -12.57 -6.34 -3.41
N ILE A 37 -11.91 -6.18 -2.28
CA ILE A 37 -10.61 -6.78 -1.95
C ILE A 37 -10.86 -7.88 -0.93
N GLU A 38 -10.26 -9.04 -1.17
CA GLU A 38 -10.55 -10.27 -0.44
C GLU A 38 -9.29 -11.05 -0.12
N HIS A 39 -9.42 -11.99 0.82
CA HIS A 39 -8.33 -12.89 1.17
C HIS A 39 -8.40 -14.20 0.38
N ASP A 40 -7.27 -14.65 -0.16
CA ASP A 40 -7.16 -15.85 -1.00
C ASP A 40 -7.49 -17.17 -0.30
N SER A 41 -7.43 -17.21 1.04
CA SER A 41 -7.69 -18.45 1.80
C SER A 41 -9.18 -18.79 1.89
N TRP A 42 -10.07 -17.79 1.76
CA TRP A 42 -11.54 -17.94 1.85
C TRP A 42 -12.05 -18.78 3.02
N ASN A 43 -11.29 -18.82 4.13
CA ASN A 43 -11.59 -19.69 5.25
C ASN A 43 -12.58 -19.03 6.22
N PRO A 44 -13.58 -19.78 6.72
CA PRO A 44 -14.40 -19.30 7.82
C PRO A 44 -13.53 -18.92 9.02
N GLY A 45 -13.62 -17.66 9.46
CA GLY A 45 -12.83 -17.15 10.58
C GLY A 45 -11.60 -16.34 10.20
N THR A 46 -11.32 -16.14 8.90
CA THR A 46 -10.26 -15.23 8.44
C THR A 46 -10.48 -13.80 8.95
N HIS A 47 -11.72 -13.31 8.99
CA HIS A 47 -12.06 -11.93 9.37
C HIS A 47 -11.14 -10.91 8.69
N PHE A 48 -10.99 -11.04 7.37
CA PHE A 48 -10.26 -10.11 6.52
C PHE A 48 -10.84 -8.70 6.63
N ALA A 49 -9.99 -7.71 6.40
CA ALA A 49 -10.32 -6.30 6.62
C ALA A 49 -10.74 -5.99 8.06
N LYS A 50 -10.13 -6.68 9.03
CA LYS A 50 -10.33 -6.44 10.47
C LYS A 50 -9.91 -5.02 10.86
N ASP A 51 -8.76 -4.61 10.33
CA ASP A 51 -8.18 -3.28 10.51
C ASP A 51 -7.49 -2.87 9.20
N ILE A 52 -7.54 -1.57 8.89
CA ILE A 52 -7.04 -0.96 7.65
C ILE A 52 -6.45 0.41 7.97
N ASP A 53 -5.25 0.69 7.45
CA ASP A 53 -4.68 2.04 7.39
C ASP A 53 -4.20 2.32 5.98
N ILE A 54 -4.29 3.57 5.55
CA ILE A 54 -4.07 4.00 4.17
C ILE A 54 -3.15 5.22 4.19
N LEU A 55 -2.12 5.17 3.35
CA LEU A 55 -1.20 6.26 3.12
C LEU A 55 -1.01 6.42 1.61
N ASP A 56 -1.53 7.50 1.06
CA ASP A 56 -1.59 7.77 -0.39
C ASP A 56 -2.17 6.60 -1.18
N ASN A 57 -1.36 5.97 -2.03
CA ASN A 57 -1.73 4.82 -2.85
C ASN A 57 -1.46 3.49 -2.15
N TYR A 58 -1.08 3.47 -0.87
CA TYR A 58 -0.81 2.24 -0.14
C TYR A 58 -1.88 1.98 0.90
N ALA A 59 -2.23 0.72 1.08
CA ALA A 59 -3.14 0.27 2.12
C ALA A 59 -2.56 -0.94 2.84
N LEU A 60 -2.52 -0.90 4.16
CA LEU A 60 -2.15 -2.04 4.98
C LEU A 60 -3.42 -2.65 5.55
N ILE A 61 -3.70 -3.91 5.19
CA ILE A 61 -4.92 -4.61 5.58
C ILE A 61 -4.56 -5.85 6.39
N THR A 62 -5.29 -6.10 7.48
CA THR A 62 -5.12 -7.31 8.29
C THR A 62 -6.31 -8.25 8.21
N ALA A 63 -6.03 -9.53 8.44
CA ALA A 63 -7.02 -10.54 8.79
C ALA A 63 -6.76 -11.02 10.22
N GLU A 64 -7.78 -10.98 11.08
CA GLU A 64 -7.63 -11.42 12.48
C GLU A 64 -7.30 -12.90 12.57
N GLY A 65 -7.88 -13.72 11.70
CA GLY A 65 -7.67 -15.16 11.66
C GLY A 65 -6.33 -15.58 11.09
N GLU A 66 -5.59 -14.67 10.47
CA GLU A 66 -4.38 -14.95 9.71
C GLU A 66 -3.13 -14.37 10.41
N SER A 67 -1.97 -14.92 10.04
CA SER A 67 -0.68 -14.56 10.63
C SER A 67 -0.07 -13.30 10.04
N GLU A 68 -0.64 -12.78 8.96
CA GLU A 68 -0.10 -11.72 8.12
C GLU A 68 -0.95 -10.45 8.13
N ALA A 69 -0.29 -9.32 7.86
CA ALA A 69 -0.89 -8.15 7.26
C ALA A 69 -0.45 -8.09 5.79
N ILE A 70 -1.28 -7.55 4.91
CA ILE A 70 -1.01 -7.45 3.48
C ILE A 70 -0.94 -5.98 3.12
N LEU A 71 0.19 -5.57 2.54
CA LEU A 71 0.37 -4.25 1.95
C LEU A 71 -0.12 -4.31 0.51
N TYR A 72 -1.00 -3.38 0.18
CA TYR A 72 -1.54 -3.16 -1.16
C TYR A 72 -1.04 -1.84 -1.70
N GLU A 73 -0.88 -1.77 -3.02
CA GLU A 73 -0.64 -0.55 -3.78
C GLU A 73 -1.77 -0.33 -4.78
N PHE A 74 -2.18 0.92 -4.94
CA PHE A 74 -3.18 1.36 -5.90
C PHE A 74 -2.49 1.89 -7.16
N HIS A 75 -2.64 1.17 -8.25
CA HIS A 75 -2.22 1.58 -9.59
C HIS A 75 -3.21 1.07 -10.63
N ASP A 76 -3.28 1.73 -11.79
CA ASP A 76 -4.17 1.34 -12.89
C ASP A 76 -5.66 1.19 -12.53
N SER A 77 -6.12 1.92 -11.50
CA SER A 77 -7.47 1.85 -10.93
C SER A 77 -7.79 0.58 -10.12
N GLU A 78 -6.78 -0.19 -9.75
CA GLU A 78 -6.92 -1.42 -8.96
C GLU A 78 -5.95 -1.40 -7.76
N TRP A 79 -6.38 -1.99 -6.65
CA TRP A 79 -5.54 -2.30 -5.50
C TRP A 79 -4.97 -3.71 -5.68
N GLU A 80 -3.65 -3.82 -5.74
CA GLU A 80 -2.94 -5.10 -5.86
C GLU A 80 -2.06 -5.36 -4.63
N PRO A 81 -1.98 -6.61 -4.14
CA PRO A 81 -1.11 -6.94 -3.01
C PRO A 81 0.35 -6.95 -3.45
N ILE A 82 1.20 -6.19 -2.75
CA ILE A 82 2.63 -6.07 -3.07
C ILE A 82 3.55 -6.73 -2.03
N GLU A 83 3.11 -6.83 -0.76
CA GLU A 83 3.92 -7.42 0.31
C GLU A 83 3.08 -8.08 1.41
N TYR A 84 3.63 -9.12 2.05
CA TYR A 84 3.02 -9.83 3.18
C TYR A 84 3.91 -9.69 4.43
N LEU A 85 3.36 -9.08 5.48
CA LEU A 85 4.03 -8.82 6.75
C LEU A 85 3.62 -9.88 7.79
N TYR A 86 4.48 -10.88 8.00
CA TYR A 86 4.18 -12.01 8.88
C TYR A 86 4.49 -11.73 10.34
N THR A 87 3.57 -12.13 11.21
CA THR A 87 3.77 -12.22 12.67
C THR A 87 3.76 -13.68 13.12
N GLU A 88 4.01 -13.93 14.41
CA GLU A 88 4.13 -15.30 14.92
C GLU A 88 2.81 -16.11 14.90
N SER A 89 1.64 -15.45 14.89
CA SER A 89 0.34 -16.12 14.90
C SER A 89 -0.79 -15.17 14.46
N SER A 90 -2.03 -15.65 14.53
CA SER A 90 -3.24 -14.84 14.34
C SER A 90 -3.54 -13.92 15.55
N GLY A 91 -4.56 -13.07 15.44
CA GLY A 91 -5.02 -12.19 16.52
C GLY A 91 -4.47 -10.76 16.46
N LYS A 92 -4.50 -10.14 15.27
CA LYS A 92 -4.11 -8.74 15.08
C LYS A 92 -5.08 -7.78 15.77
N THR A 93 -4.56 -6.71 16.35
CA THR A 93 -5.35 -5.78 17.17
C THR A 93 -5.32 -4.32 16.73
N ALA A 94 -4.23 -3.89 16.11
CA ALA A 94 -4.04 -2.54 15.61
C ALA A 94 -2.89 -2.55 14.60
N LEU A 95 -2.96 -1.67 13.61
CA LEU A 95 -1.88 -1.43 12.66
C LEU A 95 -1.54 0.06 12.59
N SER A 96 -0.40 0.37 11.96
CA SER A 96 -0.02 1.73 11.56
C SER A 96 0.81 1.64 10.30
N LEU A 97 0.44 2.45 9.30
CA LEU A 97 1.15 2.60 8.04
C LEU A 97 1.79 3.99 8.00
N GLY A 98 3.10 4.03 8.10
CA GLY A 98 3.91 5.24 7.89
C GLY A 98 4.81 5.07 6.67
N ASN A 99 5.32 6.20 6.16
CA ASN A 99 6.15 6.23 4.96
C ASN A 99 7.33 5.24 5.01
N ARG A 100 8.01 5.16 6.14
CA ARG A 100 9.20 4.29 6.34
C ARG A 100 8.95 3.11 7.27
N PHE A 101 8.01 3.24 8.18
CA PHE A 101 7.77 2.28 9.24
C PHE A 101 6.32 1.84 9.20
N MET A 102 6.12 0.54 9.19
CA MET A 102 4.83 -0.08 9.41
C MET A 102 4.88 -0.79 10.77
N ALA A 103 3.76 -0.78 11.49
CA ALA A 103 3.65 -1.51 12.73
C ALA A 103 2.40 -2.38 12.72
N VAL A 104 2.55 -3.65 13.07
CA VAL A 104 1.43 -4.57 13.26
C VAL A 104 1.47 -5.06 14.70
N SER A 105 0.38 -4.86 15.44
CA SER A 105 0.25 -5.37 16.81
C SER A 105 -0.57 -6.65 16.85
N GLN A 106 -0.18 -7.53 17.77
CA GLN A 106 -0.81 -8.82 17.97
C GLN A 106 -1.08 -9.05 19.46
N HIS A 107 -2.26 -9.61 19.75
CA HIS A 107 -2.61 -10.10 21.09
C HIS A 107 -2.38 -11.61 21.20
N LEU A 108 -1.50 -12.02 22.11
CA LEU A 108 -1.13 -13.41 22.35
C LEU A 108 -1.95 -14.01 23.51
N GLY A 109 -3.16 -14.50 23.20
CA GLY A 109 -3.90 -15.45 24.03
C GLY A 109 -4.08 -15.10 25.53
N PHE A 110 -4.17 -16.13 26.38
CA PHE A 110 -4.67 -16.07 27.77
C PHE A 110 -3.84 -15.24 28.77
N ASN A 111 -2.66 -14.77 28.40
CA ASN A 111 -1.81 -13.96 29.29
C ASN A 111 -1.95 -12.45 29.04
N HIS A 112 -2.82 -12.03 28.11
CA HIS A 112 -2.97 -10.63 27.69
C HIS A 112 -1.65 -9.96 27.25
N GLY A 113 -0.67 -10.76 26.82
CA GLY A 113 0.58 -10.25 26.28
C GLY A 113 0.35 -9.73 24.86
N GLY A 114 0.88 -8.55 24.55
CA GLY A 114 0.88 -8.00 23.20
C GLY A 114 2.31 -7.88 22.67
N THR A 115 2.49 -8.12 21.37
CA THR A 115 3.72 -7.85 20.65
C THR A 115 3.44 -6.85 19.55
N VAL A 116 4.36 -5.91 19.32
CA VAL A 116 4.37 -5.03 18.15
C VAL A 116 5.50 -5.49 17.25
N TYR A 117 5.17 -5.76 15.99
CA TYR A 117 6.11 -6.09 14.93
C TYR A 117 6.33 -4.83 14.09
N PRO A 118 7.46 -4.13 14.26
CA PRO A 118 7.85 -3.06 13.37
C PRO A 118 8.45 -3.66 12.10
N TYR A 119 8.02 -3.14 10.95
CA TYR A 119 8.60 -3.43 9.64
C TYR A 119 9.18 -2.14 9.10
N MET A 120 10.39 -2.25 8.54
CA MET A 120 11.06 -1.17 7.85
C MET A 120 11.05 -1.50 6.37
N HIS A 121 10.49 -0.62 5.57
CA HIS A 121 10.64 -0.72 4.13
C HIS A 121 11.99 -0.10 3.76
N GLU A 122 12.83 -0.83 3.01
CA GLU A 122 14.21 -0.40 2.71
C GLU A 122 14.23 0.87 1.85
N CYS A 123 13.19 1.08 1.06
CA CYS A 123 12.83 2.35 0.41
C CYS A 123 11.59 2.93 1.11
N PRO A 124 11.41 4.25 1.29
CA PRO A 124 10.14 4.78 1.76
C PRO A 124 9.01 4.47 0.76
N LEU A 125 7.81 4.13 1.25
CA LEU A 125 6.64 3.84 0.41
C LEU A 125 6.26 5.02 -0.49
N ILE A 126 6.55 6.23 -0.05
CA ILE A 126 6.54 7.45 -0.84
C ILE A 126 8.02 7.77 -1.15
N PRO A 127 8.57 7.27 -2.27
CA PRO A 127 9.94 7.57 -2.63
C PRO A 127 10.08 9.05 -2.95
N CYS A 128 10.94 9.72 -2.20
CA CYS A 128 11.40 11.09 -2.41
C CYS A 128 12.42 11.18 -3.55
N THR A 129 12.22 10.46 -4.64
CA THR A 129 13.23 10.39 -5.71
C THR A 129 13.46 11.73 -6.40
N ALA A 130 12.48 12.63 -6.36
CA ALA A 130 12.62 13.97 -6.89
C ALA A 130 13.35 14.96 -5.97
N ASP A 131 13.73 14.58 -4.74
CA ASP A 131 14.64 15.37 -3.89
C ASP A 131 16.08 14.96 -4.22
N LEU A 132 16.65 15.62 -5.22
CA LEU A 132 17.96 15.28 -5.79
C LEU A 132 19.12 15.97 -5.06
N ASN A 133 18.83 17.01 -4.28
CA ASN A 133 19.83 17.67 -3.44
C ASN A 133 19.82 17.17 -1.97
N GLU A 134 18.91 16.24 -1.64
CA GLU A 134 18.70 15.64 -0.32
C GLU A 134 18.41 16.70 0.77
N ASP A 135 17.64 17.74 0.44
CA ASP A 135 17.29 18.81 1.37
C ASP A 135 15.92 18.66 2.04
N GLU A 136 15.28 17.50 1.84
CA GLU A 136 13.95 17.13 2.34
C GLU A 136 12.81 17.93 1.69
N SER A 137 13.06 18.67 0.60
CA SER A 137 12.07 19.49 -0.10
C SER A 137 12.23 19.43 -1.62
N THR A 138 11.19 18.95 -2.31
CA THR A 138 11.13 19.02 -3.78
C THR A 138 10.87 20.45 -4.26
N ASP A 139 11.90 21.16 -4.73
CA ASP A 139 11.81 22.56 -5.16
C ASP A 139 12.54 22.87 -6.49
N PHE A 140 12.80 24.14 -6.79
CA PHE A 140 13.46 24.50 -8.06
C PHE A 140 14.89 23.95 -8.19
N PHE A 141 15.58 23.71 -7.07
CA PHE A 141 16.93 23.18 -7.07
C PHE A 141 16.96 21.73 -7.58
N ASP A 142 15.95 20.91 -7.27
CA ASP A 142 15.87 19.55 -7.81
C ASP A 142 15.60 19.54 -9.30
N VAL A 143 14.71 20.41 -9.77
CA VAL A 143 14.46 20.59 -11.20
C VAL A 143 15.75 21.00 -11.92
N ALA A 144 16.56 21.86 -11.31
CA ALA A 144 17.83 22.27 -11.90
C ALA A 144 18.82 21.08 -11.98
N ILE A 145 18.89 20.25 -10.94
CA ILE A 145 19.73 19.04 -10.92
C ILE A 145 19.24 18.04 -11.96
N PHE A 146 17.94 17.74 -12.01
CA PHE A 146 17.37 16.82 -12.99
C PHE A 146 17.66 17.24 -14.44
N ILE A 147 17.50 18.53 -14.76
CA ILE A 147 17.85 19.05 -16.09
C ILE A 147 19.34 18.88 -16.37
N GLU A 148 20.21 19.10 -15.38
CA GLU A 148 21.64 18.90 -15.53
C GLU A 148 21.97 17.43 -15.81
N THR A 149 21.53 16.51 -14.96
CA THR A 149 21.78 15.06 -15.07
C THR A 149 21.22 14.48 -16.37
N TYR A 150 19.99 14.85 -16.73
CA TYR A 150 19.36 14.41 -17.97
C TYR A 150 20.12 14.89 -19.22
N THR A 151 20.62 16.13 -19.22
CA THR A 151 21.35 16.69 -20.37
C THR A 151 22.80 16.21 -20.50
N THR A 152 23.41 15.76 -19.40
CA THR A 152 24.76 15.15 -19.41
C THR A 152 24.74 13.65 -19.67
N GLY A 153 23.56 13.02 -19.62
CA GLY A 153 23.41 11.58 -19.80
C GLY A 153 23.76 10.79 -18.54
N ASP A 154 23.58 11.40 -17.37
CA ASP A 154 23.86 10.78 -16.08
C ASP A 154 22.78 9.72 -15.74
N PRO A 155 23.16 8.49 -15.33
CA PRO A 155 22.21 7.49 -14.86
C PRO A 155 21.33 7.94 -13.70
N ASP A 156 21.71 8.97 -12.93
CA ASP A 156 20.86 9.53 -11.87
C ASP A 156 19.58 10.19 -12.41
N ALA A 157 19.48 10.40 -13.73
CA ALA A 157 18.25 10.86 -14.39
C ALA A 157 17.35 9.72 -14.89
N ASP A 158 17.75 8.44 -14.73
CA ASP A 158 16.97 7.25 -15.09
C ASP A 158 16.00 6.93 -13.93
N PHE A 159 14.80 7.49 -13.98
CA PHE A 159 13.85 7.48 -12.87
C PHE A 159 13.02 6.20 -12.80
N ASN A 160 13.00 5.41 -13.88
CA ASN A 160 12.31 4.13 -13.94
C ASN A 160 13.26 2.92 -13.99
N ASP A 161 14.58 3.16 -13.88
CA ASP A 161 15.66 2.17 -13.91
C ASP A 161 15.64 1.25 -15.16
N ASP A 162 15.18 1.76 -16.31
CA ASP A 162 15.07 0.97 -17.55
C ASP A 162 16.35 0.98 -18.42
N GLY A 163 17.33 1.79 -18.03
CA GLY A 163 18.63 1.94 -18.69
C GLY A 163 18.62 2.90 -19.87
N GLN A 164 17.53 3.65 -20.12
CA GLN A 164 17.40 4.62 -21.19
C GLN A 164 16.87 5.95 -20.67
N LEU A 165 17.63 7.03 -20.89
CA LEU A 165 17.13 8.39 -20.62
C LEU A 165 16.18 8.84 -21.72
N ASP A 166 14.88 8.83 -21.43
CA ASP A 166 13.83 9.21 -22.37
C ASP A 166 12.65 9.98 -21.72
N PHE A 167 11.50 9.98 -22.40
CA PHE A 167 10.32 10.69 -21.95
C PHE A 167 9.73 10.11 -20.65
N PHE A 168 9.90 8.82 -20.39
CA PHE A 168 9.35 8.16 -19.22
C PHE A 168 10.04 8.65 -17.95
N ASP A 169 11.35 8.87 -17.95
CA ASP A 169 12.06 9.45 -16.80
C ASP A 169 11.58 10.84 -16.43
N ILE A 170 11.32 11.67 -17.45
CA ILE A 170 10.78 13.01 -17.24
C ILE A 170 9.39 12.93 -16.63
N ALA A 171 8.56 11.99 -17.09
CA ALA A 171 7.22 11.79 -16.55
C ALA A 171 7.28 11.33 -15.09
N ASP A 172 8.18 10.41 -14.76
CA ASP A 172 8.35 9.86 -13.41
C ASP A 172 8.97 10.88 -12.44
N PHE A 173 9.96 11.68 -12.89
CA PHE A 173 10.46 12.82 -12.14
C PHE A 173 9.34 13.82 -11.83
N ILE A 174 8.54 14.21 -12.82
CA ILE A 174 7.43 15.16 -12.61
C ILE A 174 6.40 14.57 -11.65
N ALA A 175 6.07 13.28 -11.77
CA ALA A 175 5.14 12.61 -10.88
C ALA A 175 5.64 12.60 -9.43
N SER A 176 6.92 12.29 -9.22
CA SER A 176 7.58 12.34 -7.92
C SER A 176 7.64 13.77 -7.37
N TYR A 177 8.02 14.75 -8.19
CA TYR A 177 8.09 16.17 -7.84
C TYR A 177 6.74 16.77 -7.42
N LEU A 178 5.67 16.45 -8.15
CA LEU A 178 4.33 16.94 -7.83
C LEU A 178 3.73 16.28 -6.59
N ARG A 179 4.18 15.06 -6.26
CA ARG A 179 3.80 14.37 -5.02
C ARG A 179 4.51 14.98 -3.81
N GLY A 180 5.75 15.42 -4.00
CA GLY A 180 6.58 16.03 -2.97
C GLY A 180 7.12 15.02 -1.96
N CYS A 181 7.90 15.52 -1.02
CA CYS A 181 8.44 14.74 0.09
C CYS A 181 7.59 14.89 1.35
N PRO A 182 7.27 13.79 2.07
CA PRO A 182 6.63 13.89 3.37
C PRO A 182 7.60 14.45 4.42
N ASP A 183 7.11 15.41 5.22
CA ASP A 183 7.79 16.05 6.36
C ASP A 183 8.30 15.07 7.45
#